data_AF-A0A958L4L3-F1
#
_entry.id   AF-A0A958L4L3-F1
#
_cell.length_a   1.000
_cell.length_b   1.000
_cell.length_c   1.000
_cell.angle_alpha   90.00
_cell.angle_beta   90.00
_cell.angle_gamma   90.00
#
_symmetry.space_group_name_H-M   'P 1'
#
loop_
_entity.id
_entity.type
_entity.pdbx_description
1 polymer ?
#
loop_
_entity_poly.entity_id
_entity_poly.type
_entity_poly.pdbx_seq_one_letter_code
_entity_poly.pdbx_strand_id
1 'polypeptide(L)'
;SQLDPSPHVTADTIVDLPELVPGIVRELKRFEPHGVGNPAPVVILEDLEVIDIKVLKAAHLKVTLSNGQKSISAMMWRTTHHPALAVGNRVRIAGKPDLNTFRGFAEMQLVLQAAELVS
;
A
#
# COMPACT_ATOMS: atom_id res chain seq x y z
N SER A 1 -20.42 5.73 24.32
CA SER A 1 -20.31 6.34 22.98
C SER A 1 -20.30 5.21 21.98
N GLN A 2 -21.30 5.13 21.09
CA GLN A 2 -21.30 4.10 20.06
C GLN A 2 -20.30 4.49 18.98
N LEU A 3 -19.33 3.60 18.73
CA LEU A 3 -18.38 3.71 17.62
C LEU A 3 -19.17 3.65 16.31
N ASP A 4 -18.94 4.63 15.45
CA ASP A 4 -19.41 4.65 14.07
C ASP A 4 -18.94 3.35 13.36
N PRO A 5 -19.83 2.54 12.77
CA PRO A 5 -19.47 1.25 12.16
C PRO A 5 -18.77 1.41 10.79
N SER A 6 -18.41 2.64 10.40
CA SER A 6 -17.66 2.89 9.17
C SER A 6 -16.34 2.10 9.16
N PRO A 7 -16.00 1.45 8.04
CA PRO A 7 -14.75 0.70 7.92
C PRO A 7 -13.56 1.65 8.12
N HIS A 8 -12.71 1.33 9.08
CA HIS A 8 -11.52 2.11 9.42
C HIS A 8 -10.27 1.23 9.36
N VAL A 9 -9.14 1.85 9.07
CA VAL A 9 -7.82 1.21 9.10
C VAL A 9 -6.97 1.94 10.14
N THR A 10 -6.41 1.18 11.08
CA THR A 10 -5.39 1.70 12.01
C THR A 10 -4.01 1.48 11.40
N ALA A 11 -3.21 2.54 11.38
CA ALA A 11 -1.83 2.49 10.93
C ALA A 11 -0.85 2.63 12.11
N ASP A 12 0.30 1.99 11.98
CA ASP A 12 1.37 2.01 12.98
C ASP A 12 2.22 3.28 12.87
N THR A 13 2.39 3.81 11.66
CA THR A 13 3.16 5.04 11.41
C THR A 13 2.81 5.68 10.06
N ILE A 14 3.17 6.96 9.90
CA ILE A 14 3.27 7.64 8.60
C ILE A 14 4.71 7.45 8.10
N VAL A 15 4.89 7.24 6.80
CA VAL A 15 6.21 7.10 6.16
C VAL A 15 6.26 7.86 4.85
N ASP A 16 7.42 8.41 4.52
CA ASP A 16 7.65 8.93 3.19
C ASP A 16 7.98 7.79 2.22
N LEU A 17 7.53 7.95 0.97
CA LEU A 17 7.78 6.95 -0.08
C LEU A 17 9.27 6.56 -0.24
N PRO A 18 10.25 7.48 -0.14
CA PRO A 18 11.67 7.13 -0.24
C PRO A 18 12.20 6.25 0.88
N GLU A 19 11.52 6.21 2.03
CA GLU A 19 11.90 5.39 3.17
C GLU A 19 11.53 3.92 2.95
N LEU A 20 10.56 3.61 2.07
CA LEU A 20 10.16 2.26 1.74
C LEU A 20 11.24 1.52 0.92
N VAL A 21 12.27 1.05 1.60
CA VAL A 21 13.38 0.28 1.04
C VAL A 21 13.31 -1.19 1.47
N PRO A 22 13.90 -2.13 0.69
CA PRO A 22 13.88 -3.56 1.04
C PRO A 22 14.45 -3.88 2.42
N GLY A 23 15.37 -3.05 2.93
CA GLY A 23 15.93 -3.18 4.28
C GLY A 23 14.86 -3.13 5.37
N ILE A 24 13.86 -2.23 5.24
CA ILE A 24 12.78 -2.10 6.21
C ILE A 24 11.94 -3.37 6.26
N VAL A 25 11.54 -3.94 5.12
CA VAL A 25 10.75 -5.18 5.10
C VAL A 25 11.55 -6.35 5.69
N ARG A 26 12.87 -6.40 5.45
CA ARG A 26 13.73 -7.44 6.06
C ARG A 26 13.87 -7.28 7.56
N GLU A 27 13.95 -6.05 8.07
CA GLU A 27 13.97 -5.78 9.51
C GLU A 27 12.63 -6.12 10.17
N LEU A 28 11.52 -5.78 9.52
CA LEU A 28 10.18 -6.17 9.98
C LEU A 28 10.02 -7.69 10.04
N LYS A 29 10.57 -8.42 9.05
CA LYS A 29 10.64 -9.89 9.04
C LYS A 29 11.51 -10.50 10.15
N ARG A 30 12.42 -9.74 10.76
CA ARG A 30 13.21 -10.26 11.90
C ARG A 30 12.40 -10.39 13.18
N PHE A 31 11.19 -9.81 13.24
CA PHE A 31 10.26 -10.00 14.36
C PHE A 31 9.35 -11.22 14.19
N GLU A 32 9.68 -12.12 13.27
CA GLU A 32 8.97 -13.38 13.07
C GLU A 32 8.94 -14.27 14.34
N PRO A 33 7.88 -15.10 14.50
CA PRO A 33 6.89 -15.46 13.48
C PRO A 33 5.80 -14.41 13.27
N HIS A 34 5.49 -14.13 12.02
CA HIS A 34 4.30 -13.36 11.64
C HIS A 34 3.07 -14.29 11.63
N GLY A 35 2.02 -13.89 12.34
CA GLY A 35 0.80 -14.66 12.54
C GLY A 35 -0.25 -13.79 13.24
N VAL A 36 -1.28 -14.42 13.81
CA VAL A 36 -2.40 -13.73 14.49
C VAL A 36 -1.95 -12.83 15.68
N GLY A 37 -0.67 -12.86 16.07
CA GLY A 37 -0.07 -11.97 17.08
C GLY A 37 1.02 -11.00 16.62
N ASN A 38 1.48 -11.04 15.36
CA ASN A 38 2.48 -10.08 14.82
C ASN A 38 2.21 -9.78 13.33
N PRO A 39 1.12 -9.06 13.00
CA PRO A 39 0.83 -8.67 11.64
C PRO A 39 1.92 -7.74 11.08
N ALA A 40 2.19 -7.83 9.77
CA ALA A 40 3.03 -6.83 9.10
C ALA A 40 2.45 -5.42 9.34
N PRO A 41 3.31 -4.42 9.61
CA PRO A 41 2.85 -3.09 9.97
C PRO A 41 2.10 -2.45 8.81
N VAL A 42 1.10 -1.65 9.17
CA VAL A 42 0.33 -0.83 8.27
C VAL A 42 0.92 0.58 8.32
N VAL A 43 1.33 1.10 7.17
CA VAL A 43 1.87 2.45 7.05
C VAL A 43 0.89 3.36 6.32
N ILE A 44 0.94 4.65 6.64
CA ILE A 44 0.29 5.70 5.87
C ILE A 44 1.33 6.37 4.98
N LEU A 45 0.99 6.55 3.70
CA LEU A 45 1.68 7.46 2.81
C LEU A 45 0.72 8.57 2.38
N GLU A 46 1.19 9.80 2.43
CA GLU A 46 0.39 10.98 2.10
C GLU A 46 0.73 11.51 0.71
N ASP A 47 -0.26 12.16 0.09
CA ASP A 47 -0.13 12.94 -1.15
C ASP A 47 0.61 12.23 -2.31
N LEU A 48 0.23 10.98 -2.57
CA LEU A 48 0.75 10.23 -3.71
C LEU A 48 -0.13 10.44 -4.95
N GLU A 49 0.49 10.60 -6.12
CA GLU A 49 -0.19 10.63 -7.41
C GLU A 49 -0.35 9.21 -7.96
N VAL A 50 -1.56 8.88 -8.40
CA VAL A 50 -1.80 7.66 -9.20
C VAL A 50 -1.32 7.93 -10.62
N ILE A 51 -0.25 7.26 -11.04
CA ILE A 51 0.35 7.47 -12.37
C ILE A 51 0.09 6.33 -13.37
N ASP A 52 -0.36 5.16 -12.89
CA ASP A 52 -0.76 4.03 -13.73
C ASP A 52 -1.75 3.12 -13.00
N ILE A 53 -2.62 2.44 -13.75
CA ILE A 53 -3.63 1.52 -13.23
C ILE A 53 -3.85 0.33 -14.18
N LYS A 54 -3.93 -0.87 -13.61
CA LYS A 54 -4.15 -2.10 -14.35
C LYS A 54 -4.98 -3.10 -13.57
N VAL A 55 -6.01 -3.65 -14.20
CA VAL A 55 -6.73 -4.80 -13.66
C VAL A 55 -5.97 -6.09 -14.01
N LEU A 56 -5.64 -6.87 -12.99
CA LEU A 56 -4.96 -8.16 -13.13
C LEU A 56 -5.95 -9.31 -12.94
N LYS A 57 -5.89 -10.29 -13.85
CA LYS A 57 -6.70 -11.54 -13.81
C LYS A 57 -8.20 -11.27 -13.58
N ALA A 58 -8.70 -10.12 -14.05
CA ALA A 58 -10.07 -9.65 -13.83
C ALA A 58 -10.52 -9.59 -12.35
N ALA A 59 -9.59 -9.53 -11.38
CA ALA A 59 -9.92 -9.67 -9.96
C ALA A 59 -9.17 -8.72 -9.03
N HIS A 60 -8.07 -8.11 -9.47
CA HIS A 60 -7.19 -7.31 -8.62
C HIS A 60 -6.79 -6.01 -9.30
N LEU A 61 -6.59 -4.96 -8.52
CA LEU A 61 -6.16 -3.66 -9.01
C LEU A 61 -4.68 -3.50 -8.69
N LYS A 62 -3.87 -3.39 -9.73
CA LYS A 62 -2.48 -2.93 -9.61
C LYS A 62 -2.45 -1.44 -9.93
N VAL A 63 -1.86 -0.64 -9.05
CA VAL A 63 -1.63 0.79 -9.27
C VAL A 63 -0.16 1.11 -9.12
N THR A 64 0.29 2.14 -9.82
CA THR A 64 1.59 2.75 -9.59
C THR A 64 1.38 4.11 -8.97
N LEU A 65 1.98 4.32 -7.80
CA LEU A 65 1.88 5.54 -7.00
C LEU A 65 3.20 6.29 -7.04
N SER A 66 3.16 7.62 -7.11
CA SER A 66 4.34 8.48 -7.22
C SER A 66 4.27 9.67 -6.28
N ASN A 67 5.39 10.05 -5.68
CA ASN A 67 5.52 11.35 -5.00
C ASN A 67 6.19 12.42 -5.90
N GLY A 68 6.31 12.15 -7.20
CA GLY A 68 7.01 12.99 -8.18
C GLY A 68 8.52 12.71 -8.30
N GLN A 69 9.13 12.02 -7.33
CA GLN A 69 10.55 11.65 -7.35
C GLN A 69 10.77 10.14 -7.47
N LYS A 70 9.98 9.36 -6.73
CA LYS A 70 9.99 7.91 -6.74
C LYS A 70 8.59 7.40 -7.00
N SER A 71 8.52 6.16 -7.48
CA SER A 71 7.27 5.44 -7.60
C SER A 71 7.34 4.06 -6.94
N ILE A 72 6.18 3.53 -6.57
CA ILE A 72 6.02 2.20 -6.02
C ILE A 72 4.80 1.53 -6.63
N SER A 73 4.90 0.22 -6.84
CA SER A 73 3.74 -0.58 -7.22
C SER A 73 2.90 -0.94 -6.01
N ALA A 74 1.58 -0.95 -6.16
CA ALA A 74 0.67 -1.34 -5.09
C ALA A 74 -0.46 -2.24 -5.61
N MET A 75 -0.91 -3.14 -4.74
CA MET A 75 -1.94 -4.14 -5.04
C MET A 75 -3.14 -3.94 -4.12
N MET A 76 -4.33 -3.78 -4.70
CA MET A 76 -5.60 -3.89 -3.98
C MET A 76 -6.27 -5.20 -4.40
N TRP A 77 -6.28 -6.17 -3.49
CA TRP A 77 -6.83 -7.49 -3.74
C TRP A 77 -8.35 -7.47 -3.81
N ARG A 78 -8.90 -8.37 -4.63
CA ARG A 78 -10.35 -8.57 -4.80
C ARG A 78 -11.13 -7.31 -5.21
N THR A 79 -10.44 -6.33 -5.78
CA THR A 79 -11.00 -5.07 -6.25
C THR A 79 -10.56 -4.85 -7.69
N THR A 80 -11.48 -4.45 -8.57
CA THR A 80 -11.19 -4.12 -9.98
C THR A 80 -11.34 -2.63 -10.27
N HIS A 81 -11.94 -1.88 -9.36
CA HIS A 81 -12.16 -0.43 -9.46
C HIS A 81 -12.22 0.18 -8.06
N HIS A 82 -11.65 1.37 -7.87
CA HIS A 82 -11.73 2.13 -6.64
C HIS A 82 -11.77 3.64 -6.97
N PRO A 83 -12.74 4.43 -6.45
CA PRO A 83 -12.96 5.81 -6.90
C PRO A 83 -11.78 6.74 -6.64
N ALA A 84 -11.04 6.57 -5.55
CA ALA A 84 -9.83 7.35 -5.29
C ALA A 84 -8.66 6.96 -6.21
N LEU A 85 -8.61 5.72 -6.69
CA LEU A 85 -7.50 5.20 -7.48
C LEU A 85 -7.79 5.37 -8.98
N ALA A 86 -7.69 6.60 -9.47
CA ALA A 86 -7.74 6.92 -10.89
C ALA A 86 -6.52 7.76 -11.26
N VAL A 87 -6.02 7.58 -12.49
CA VAL A 87 -4.81 8.28 -12.95
C VAL A 87 -4.98 9.80 -12.84
N GLY A 88 -3.99 10.47 -12.27
CA GLY A 88 -3.99 11.91 -11.98
C GLY A 88 -4.55 12.28 -10.61
N ASN A 89 -5.23 11.37 -9.91
CA ASN A 89 -5.68 11.63 -8.55
C ASN A 89 -4.50 11.69 -7.57
N ARG A 90 -4.60 12.60 -6.60
CA ARG A 90 -3.78 12.62 -5.39
C ARG A 90 -4.47 11.86 -4.28
N VAL A 91 -3.75 10.97 -3.61
CA VAL A 91 -4.31 10.02 -2.66
C VAL A 91 -3.47 9.89 -1.39
N ARG A 92 -4.17 9.72 -0.26
CA ARG A 92 -3.62 9.16 0.98
C ARG A 92 -3.87 7.65 0.96
N ILE A 93 -2.85 6.89 1.33
CA ILE A 93 -2.86 5.44 1.26
C ILE A 93 -2.56 4.85 2.63
N ALA A 94 -3.35 3.84 3.04
CA ALA A 94 -2.96 2.92 4.10
C ALA A 94 -2.67 1.54 3.49
N GLY A 95 -1.48 1.00 3.75
CA GLY A 95 -1.06 -0.27 3.16
C GLY A 95 0.08 -0.95 3.90
N LYS A 96 0.30 -2.22 3.58
CA LYS A 96 1.38 -3.03 4.14
C LYS A 96 2.56 -3.07 3.17
N PRO A 97 3.77 -2.69 3.59
CA PRO A 97 4.97 -2.90 2.80
C PRO A 97 5.20 -4.39 2.58
N ASP A 98 5.47 -4.78 1.34
CA ASP A 98 5.71 -6.16 0.95
C ASP A 98 6.83 -6.24 -0.11
N LEU A 99 7.42 -7.42 -0.27
CA LEU A 99 8.42 -7.70 -1.30
C LEU A 99 7.82 -8.64 -2.35
N ASN A 100 7.61 -8.12 -3.55
CA ASN A 100 7.29 -8.95 -4.69
C ASN A 100 8.57 -9.63 -5.21
N THR A 101 8.67 -10.95 -5.05
CA THR A 101 9.78 -11.72 -5.62
C THR A 101 9.38 -12.30 -6.97
N PHE A 102 9.84 -11.69 -8.05
CA PHE A 102 9.64 -12.21 -9.41
C PHE A 102 11.00 -12.50 -10.07
N ARG A 103 11.21 -13.75 -10.51
CA ARG A 103 12.42 -14.20 -11.21
C ARG A 103 13.75 -13.86 -10.50
N GLY A 104 13.76 -13.91 -9.16
CA GLY A 104 14.96 -13.67 -8.35
C GLY A 104 15.22 -12.19 -8.02
N PHE A 105 14.41 -11.26 -8.54
CA PHE A 105 14.44 -9.86 -8.12
C PHE A 105 13.32 -9.60 -7.11
N ALA A 106 13.70 -9.06 -5.95
CA ALA A 106 12.77 -8.61 -4.92
C ALA A 106 12.56 -7.11 -5.09
N GLU A 107 11.34 -6.72 -5.43
CA GLU A 107 10.94 -5.32 -5.58
C GLU A 107 9.97 -4.94 -4.45
N MET A 108 10.09 -3.72 -3.95
CA MET A 108 9.15 -3.17 -2.97
C MET A 108 7.78 -2.98 -3.61
N GLN A 109 6.74 -3.38 -2.89
CA GLN A 109 5.36 -3.08 -3.23
C GLN A 109 4.55 -2.74 -1.98
N LEU A 110 3.35 -2.22 -2.17
CA LEU A 110 2.36 -2.07 -1.11
C LEU A 110 1.17 -3.01 -1.34
N VAL A 111 0.66 -3.61 -0.27
CA VAL A 111 -0.67 -4.23 -0.28
C VAL A 111 -1.64 -3.24 0.35
N LEU A 112 -2.53 -2.68 -0.47
CA LEU A 112 -3.45 -1.61 -0.07
C LEU A 112 -4.56 -2.15 0.82
N GLN A 113 -4.86 -1.41 1.89
CA GLN A 113 -6.03 -1.63 2.74
C GLN A 113 -7.06 -0.51 2.58
N ALA A 114 -6.62 0.72 2.37
CA ALA A 114 -7.48 1.85 2.08
C ALA A 114 -6.77 2.87 1.17
N ALA A 115 -7.58 3.63 0.42
CA ALA A 115 -7.15 4.76 -0.37
C ALA A 115 -8.19 5.86 -0.26
N GLU A 116 -7.76 7.09 -0.07
CA GLU A 116 -8.61 8.28 0.07
C GLU A 116 -8.08 9.39 -0.84
N LEU A 117 -8.97 10.18 -1.43
CA LEU A 117 -8.56 11.36 -2.20
C LEU A 117 -8.02 12.44 -1.26
N VAL A 118 -6.92 13.08 -1.65
CA VAL A 118 -6.49 14.33 -1.03
C VAL A 118 -7.17 15.47 -1.78
N SER A 119 -7.99 16.26 -1.06
CA SER A 119 -8.69 17.44 -1.57
C SER A 119 -7.88 18.72 -1.40
#